data_AF-A0A3D4G118-F1
#
_entry.id   AF-A0A3D4G118-F1
#
_cell.length_a   1.000
_cell.length_b   1.000
_cell.length_c   1.000
_cell.angle_alpha   90.00
_cell.angle_beta   90.00
_cell.angle_gamma   90.00
#
_symmetry.space_group_name_H-M   'P 1'
#
loop_
_entity.id
_entity.type
_entity.pdbx_description
1 polymer ?
#
loop_
_entity_poly.entity_id
_entity_poly.type
_entity_poly.pdbx_seq_one_letter_code
_entity_poly.pdbx_strand_id
1 'polypeptide(L)'
;GIRVLEERLSARPADLRVHLGPAICSECYEVGPEVYRGLGLPEPSRPERMDLRAHVAERALRAGVGEDGITVSKHCTRCGGSPFFSHRGGRSERQVAVLGLSP
;
A
#
# COMPACT_ATOMS: atom_id res chain seq x y z
N GLY A 1 -8.77 -7.06 -6.02
CA GLY A 1 -9.41 -6.28 -4.94
C GLY A 1 -10.66 -5.62 -5.48
N ILE A 2 -10.54 -4.40 -5.97
CA ILE A 2 -11.67 -3.58 -6.47
C ILE A 2 -12.55 -4.32 -7.47
N ARG A 3 -11.98 -4.86 -8.56
CA ARG A 3 -12.73 -5.66 -9.54
C ARG A 3 -13.55 -6.82 -8.94
N VAL A 4 -13.03 -7.47 -7.90
CA VAL A 4 -13.77 -8.56 -7.23
C VAL A 4 -14.97 -8.01 -6.47
N LEU A 5 -14.87 -6.82 -5.87
CA LEU A 5 -15.98 -6.15 -5.20
C LEU A 5 -17.04 -5.69 -6.21
N GLU A 6 -16.61 -5.20 -7.39
CA GLU A 6 -17.52 -4.87 -8.49
C GLU A 6 -18.28 -6.12 -8.96
N GLU A 7 -17.56 -7.18 -9.31
CA GLU A 7 -18.13 -8.42 -9.87
C GLU A 7 -19.04 -9.15 -8.89
N ARG A 8 -18.69 -9.18 -7.59
CA ARG A 8 -19.40 -10.02 -6.60
C ARG A 8 -20.43 -9.27 -5.77
N LEU A 9 -20.27 -7.97 -5.59
CA LEU A 9 -21.13 -7.16 -4.72
C LEU A 9 -21.81 -6.03 -5.49
N SER A 10 -21.61 -5.92 -6.81
CA SER A 10 -22.08 -4.78 -7.61
C SER A 10 -21.64 -3.43 -7.03
N ALA A 11 -20.53 -3.41 -6.30
CA ALA A 11 -20.00 -2.20 -5.70
C ALA A 11 -19.51 -1.27 -6.82
N ARG A 12 -19.89 0.00 -6.80
CA ARG A 12 -19.33 1.00 -7.73
C ARG A 12 -17.97 1.45 -7.18
N PRO A 13 -16.88 1.45 -7.96
CA PRO A 13 -15.57 1.87 -7.48
C PRO A 13 -15.56 3.25 -6.83
N ALA A 14 -16.34 4.18 -7.39
CA ALA A 14 -16.46 5.54 -6.88
C ALA A 14 -17.01 5.63 -5.44
N ASP A 15 -17.75 4.61 -4.98
CA ASP A 15 -18.28 4.55 -3.62
C ASP A 15 -17.34 3.81 -2.65
N LEU A 16 -16.28 3.18 -3.16
CA LEU A 16 -15.36 2.42 -2.34
C LEU A 16 -14.49 3.35 -1.49
N ARG A 17 -14.19 2.89 -0.27
CA ARG A 17 -13.18 3.48 0.60
C ARG A 17 -11.97 2.56 0.66
N VAL A 18 -10.78 3.10 0.44
CA VAL A 18 -9.51 2.37 0.51
C VAL A 18 -8.61 3.05 1.53
N HIS A 19 -8.23 2.30 2.57
CA HIS A 19 -7.27 2.75 3.56
C HIS A 19 -5.93 2.03 3.39
N LEU A 20 -4.87 2.78 3.13
CA LEU A 20 -3.49 2.29 3.14
C LEU A 20 -2.91 2.45 4.55
N GLY A 21 -2.91 1.35 5.30
CA GLY A 21 -2.43 1.31 6.69
C GLY A 21 -0.92 1.56 6.87
N PRO A 22 -0.41 1.42 8.11
CA PRO A 22 1.02 1.53 8.40
C PRO A 22 1.84 0.57 7.51
N ALA A 23 2.82 1.12 6.79
CA ALA A 23 3.74 0.36 5.94
C ALA A 23 5.11 1.04 5.91
N ILE A 24 6.12 0.42 5.32
CA ILE A 24 7.42 1.07 5.18
C ILE A 24 7.32 2.25 4.21
N CYS A 25 7.91 3.41 4.55
CA CYS A 25 7.92 4.59 3.68
C CYS A 25 9.06 4.55 2.65
N SER A 26 8.99 5.41 1.63
CA SER A 26 10.02 5.58 0.60
C SER A 26 11.41 5.81 1.18
N GLU A 27 11.53 6.65 2.21
CA GLU A 27 12.81 6.97 2.84
C GLU A 27 13.49 5.75 3.50
N CYS A 28 12.70 4.72 3.80
CA CYS A 28 13.16 3.49 4.44
C CYS A 28 13.17 2.28 3.49
N TYR A 29 12.67 2.42 2.27
CA TYR A 29 12.42 1.34 1.33
C TYR A 29 13.15 1.55 0.02
N GLU A 30 14.42 1.16 0.04
CA GLU A 30 15.24 0.99 -1.15
C GLU A 30 15.02 -0.42 -1.71
N VAL A 31 14.81 -0.50 -3.02
CA VAL A 31 14.58 -1.75 -3.75
C VAL A 31 15.37 -1.77 -5.06
N GLY A 32 15.72 -2.98 -5.51
CA GLY A 32 16.40 -3.16 -6.79
C GLY A 32 15.45 -3.07 -8.00
N PRO A 33 16.01 -3.09 -9.22
CA PRO A 33 15.24 -2.98 -10.47
C PRO A 33 14.17 -4.06 -10.64
N GLU A 34 14.36 -5.24 -10.05
CA GLU A 34 13.40 -6.35 -10.09
C GLU A 34 12.04 -6.00 -9.48
N VAL A 35 12.01 -5.12 -8.47
CA VAL A 35 10.76 -4.67 -7.85
C VAL A 35 10.01 -3.72 -8.79
N TYR A 36 10.72 -2.82 -9.49
CA TYR A 36 10.11 -1.93 -10.49
C TYR A 36 9.52 -2.74 -11.65
N ARG A 37 10.25 -3.74 -12.16
CA ARG A 37 9.75 -4.66 -13.17
C ARG A 37 8.48 -5.38 -12.71
N GLY A 38 8.48 -5.91 -11.49
CA GLY A 38 7.32 -6.59 -10.89
C GLY A 38 6.09 -5.70 -10.72
N LEU A 39 6.29 -4.38 -10.64
CA LEU A 39 5.23 -3.38 -10.58
C LEU A 39 4.84 -2.82 -11.96
N GLY A 40 5.50 -3.26 -13.05
CA GLY A 40 5.29 -2.74 -14.40
C GLY A 40 5.77 -1.30 -14.57
N LEU A 41 6.77 -0.88 -13.77
CA LEU A 41 7.36 0.46 -13.81
C LEU A 41 8.70 0.44 -14.55
N PRO A 42 9.17 1.59 -15.08
CA PRO A 42 10.51 1.71 -15.65
C PRO A 42 11.59 1.25 -14.66
N GLU A 43 12.49 0.39 -15.11
CA GLU A 43 13.56 -0.17 -14.27
C GLU A 43 14.70 0.85 -14.08
N PRO A 44 15.10 1.18 -12.85
CA PRO A 44 16.27 2.02 -12.60
C PRO A 44 17.58 1.23 -12.85
N SER A 45 18.68 1.94 -13.06
CA SER A 45 20.01 1.34 -13.26
C SER A 45 20.71 0.89 -11.97
N ARG A 46 20.20 1.34 -10.82
CA ARG A 46 20.69 1.01 -9.46
C ARG A 46 19.50 0.95 -8.51
N PRO A 47 19.65 0.40 -7.29
CA PRO A 47 18.60 0.46 -6.29
C PRO A 47 18.12 1.90 -6.03
N GLU A 48 16.81 2.06 -5.88
CA GLU A 48 16.16 3.35 -5.68
C GLU A 48 15.06 3.28 -4.61
N ARG A 49 14.74 4.44 -4.05
CA ARG A 49 13.68 4.60 -3.04
C ARG A 49 12.32 4.49 -3.74
N MET A 50 11.45 3.68 -3.16
CA MET A 50 10.12 3.40 -3.71
C MET A 50 9.03 3.71 -2.69
N ASP A 51 8.07 4.56 -3.06
CA ASP A 51 6.81 4.67 -2.30
C ASP A 51 5.78 3.66 -2.82
N LEU A 52 5.78 2.48 -2.20
CA LEU A 52 4.83 1.44 -2.56
C LEU A 52 3.37 1.83 -2.24
N ARG A 53 3.13 2.68 -1.23
CA ARG A 53 1.77 3.13 -0.90
C ARG A 53 1.25 4.08 -1.96
N ALA A 54 2.09 5.02 -2.42
CA ALA A 54 1.72 5.90 -3.53
C ALA A 54 1.35 5.10 -4.78
N HIS A 55 2.13 4.07 -5.11
CA HIS A 55 1.83 3.18 -6.24
C HIS A 55 0.49 2.42 -6.06
N VAL A 56 0.18 1.93 -4.85
CA VAL A 56 -1.12 1.29 -4.58
C VAL A 56 -2.28 2.30 -4.64
N ALA A 57 -2.10 3.52 -4.13
CA ALA A 57 -3.10 4.59 -4.21
C ALA A 57 -3.41 4.94 -5.68
N GLU A 58 -2.39 5.13 -6.50
CA GLU A 58 -2.53 5.41 -7.93
C GLU A 58 -3.26 4.27 -8.66
N ARG A 59 -2.98 3.00 -8.30
CA ARG A 59 -3.73 1.86 -8.83
C ARG A 59 -5.20 1.85 -8.41
N ALA A 60 -5.52 2.28 -7.20
CA ALA A 60 -6.92 2.41 -6.75
C ALA A 60 -7.65 3.53 -7.50
N LEU A 61 -7.00 4.69 -7.70
CA LEU A 61 -7.52 5.78 -8.52
C LEU A 61 -7.82 5.32 -9.95
N ARG A 62 -6.86 4.67 -10.60
CA ARG A 62 -7.06 4.11 -11.96
C ARG A 62 -8.17 3.06 -12.03
N ALA A 63 -8.45 2.39 -10.92
CA ALA A 63 -9.56 1.43 -10.82
C ALA A 63 -10.91 2.11 -10.51
N GLY A 64 -10.97 3.44 -10.47
CA GLY A 64 -12.21 4.21 -10.35
C GLY A 64 -12.58 4.60 -8.91
N VAL A 65 -11.72 4.37 -7.92
CA VAL A 65 -11.93 4.87 -6.56
C VAL A 65 -11.76 6.39 -6.57
N GLY A 66 -12.69 7.12 -5.98
CA GLY A 66 -12.58 8.57 -5.86
C GLY A 66 -11.39 8.99 -4.98
N GLU A 67 -10.79 10.15 -5.25
CA GLU A 67 -9.64 10.66 -4.48
C GLU A 67 -9.96 10.76 -2.98
N ASP A 68 -11.13 11.30 -2.62
CA ASP A 68 -11.62 11.40 -1.24
C ASP A 68 -11.95 10.03 -0.60
N GLY A 69 -12.00 8.97 -1.43
CA GLY A 69 -12.16 7.59 -1.00
C GLY A 69 -10.86 6.95 -0.53
N ILE A 70 -9.70 7.55 -0.82
CA ILE A 70 -8.39 6.99 -0.51
C ILE A 70 -7.76 7.73 0.66
N THR A 71 -7.37 6.98 1.69
CA THR A 71 -6.63 7.52 2.83
C THR A 71 -5.32 6.78 3.01
N VAL A 72 -4.27 7.51 3.38
CA VAL A 72 -2.93 6.96 3.59
C VAL A 72 -2.47 7.24 5.01
N SER A 73 -2.14 6.21 5.75
CA SER A 73 -1.57 6.33 7.08
C SER A 73 -0.20 7.01 7.01
N LYS A 74 0.02 7.99 7.89
CA LYS A 74 1.32 8.67 8.05
C LYS A 74 2.40 7.79 8.69
N HIS A 75 2.03 6.63 9.24
CA HIS A 75 2.97 5.80 10.00
C HIS A 75 3.87 4.98 9.09
N CYS A 76 5.18 5.04 9.35
CA CYS A 76 6.16 4.13 8.79
C CYS A 76 6.42 2.98 9.78
N THR A 77 6.50 1.74 9.29
CA THR A 77 6.82 0.60 10.17
C THR A 77 8.28 0.59 10.65
N ARG A 78 9.18 1.32 9.99
CA ARG A 78 10.63 1.31 10.27
C ARG A 78 11.17 2.61 10.90
N CYS A 79 10.59 3.77 10.60
CA CYS A 79 11.15 5.06 11.07
C CYS A 79 11.27 5.12 12.61
N GLY A 80 12.21 5.92 13.10
CA GLY A 80 12.65 5.99 14.49
C GLY A 80 11.59 5.72 15.57
N GLY A 81 11.88 4.78 16.47
CA GLY A 81 11.00 4.42 17.58
C GLY A 81 9.65 3.80 17.16
N SER A 82 9.47 3.44 15.88
CA SER A 82 8.22 2.86 15.38
C SER A 82 7.71 1.73 16.29
N PRO A 83 6.43 1.80 16.72
CA PRO A 83 5.85 0.74 17.54
C PRO A 83 5.56 -0.53 16.73
N PHE A 84 5.70 -0.49 15.40
CA PHE A 84 5.41 -1.62 14.52
C PHE A 84 6.65 -2.50 14.31
N PHE A 85 6.45 -3.82 14.27
CA PHE A 85 7.43 -4.76 13.71
C PHE A 85 7.74 -4.41 12.26
N SER A 86 9.00 -4.50 11.88
CA SER A 86 9.49 -4.21 10.53
C SER A 86 10.47 -5.28 10.10
N HIS A 87 10.12 -6.03 9.06
CA HIS A 87 11.00 -7.03 8.49
C HIS A 87 12.33 -6.42 8.04
N ARG A 88 12.29 -5.25 7.37
CA ARG A 88 13.49 -4.49 6.99
C ARG A 88 14.25 -3.93 8.21
N GLY A 89 13.55 -3.70 9.31
CA GLY A 89 14.12 -3.31 10.60
C GLY A 89 14.60 -4.48 11.46
N GLY A 90 14.63 -5.72 10.94
CA GLY A 90 15.13 -6.90 11.65
C GLY A 90 14.13 -7.59 12.57
N ARG A 91 12.87 -7.12 12.64
CA ARG A 91 11.81 -7.73 13.44
C ARG A 91 10.86 -8.54 12.54
N SER A 92 10.83 -9.86 12.71
CA SER A 92 10.16 -10.81 11.82
C SER A 92 8.73 -11.16 12.26
N GLU A 93 8.23 -10.58 13.34
CA GLU A 93 6.84 -10.69 13.74
C GLU A 93 5.92 -9.93 12.77
N ARG A 94 4.59 -10.04 12.96
CA ARG A 94 3.59 -9.52 12.03
C ARG A 94 2.52 -8.73 12.77
N GLN A 95 2.10 -7.62 12.18
CA GLN A 95 0.82 -6.99 12.50
C GLN A 95 -0.31 -7.72 11.78
N VAL A 96 -1.54 -7.52 12.24
CA VAL A 96 -2.76 -7.88 11.52
C VAL A 96 -3.56 -6.63 11.19
N ALA A 97 -4.09 -6.55 9.97
CA ALA A 97 -5.08 -5.54 9.58
C ALA A 97 -6.44 -6.24 9.51
N VAL A 98 -7.45 -5.68 10.18
CA VAL A 98 -8.79 -6.26 10.28
C VAL A 98 -9.81 -5.24 9.79
N LEU A 99 -10.77 -5.71 8.99
CA LEU A 99 -11.97 -4.98 8.61
C LEU A 99 -13.16 -5.90 8.90
N GLY A 100 -14.17 -5.40 9.59
CA GLY A 100 -15.36 -6.16 9.95
C GLY A 100 -16.58 -5.24 9.98
N LEU A 101 -17.75 -5.86 9.86
CA LEU A 101 -19.02 -5.21 10.08
C LEU A 101 -19.52 -5.65 11.46
N SER A 102 -19.93 -4.68 12.28
CA SER A 102 -20.71 -5.01 13.48
C SER A 102 -22.12 -5.42 13.04
N PRO A 103 -22.76 -6.39 13.73
CA PRO A 103 -24.20 -6.58 13.64
C PRO A 103 -24.96 -5.31 14.04
#